data_AF-A0A9P9I2U6-F1
#
_entry.id   AF-A0A9P9I2U6-F1
#
_cell.length_a   1.000
_cell.length_b   1.000
_cell.length_c   1.000
_cell.angle_alpha   90.00
_cell.angle_beta   90.00
_cell.angle_gamma   90.00
#
_symmetry.space_group_name_H-M   'P 1'
#
loop_
_entity.id
_entity.type
_entity.pdbx_description
1 polymer ?
#
loop_
_entity_poly.entity_id
_entity_poly.type
_entity_poly.pdbx_seq_one_letter_code
_entity_poly.pdbx_strand_id
1 'polypeptide(L)'
;MAQATNLYLDPQIRDWVLFPITIVMILVGVLRHYVTQLLGSTPQKATRAQIREQRAVARSQVLRQSATKSPIPPAHYRSISSYLQDGFAAGTFLKDGPPSDKENAGPKNPLEALSDPSAMDSMMDGMKKQAVMMVPQMVIMGWINFFFQGFVLIKLPFPLTTGFKSMLQRGVDAQDMDVRWVSSLSWYILNLFGLNGVYRLLLGGENAADSAQSMAQSPFGMGNPGAAPSPLGQDMNKIFKGEKDNLELADGLYVWACDGVEDRILAKYGRLSATNEVHKKSR
;
A
#
# COMPACT_ATOMS: atom_id res chain seq x y z
N MET A 1 -3.48 32.36 30.64
CA MET A 1 -3.22 31.00 31.16
C MET A 1 -4.57 30.38 31.49
N ALA A 2 -5.12 29.56 30.59
CA ALA A 2 -6.44 28.96 30.83
C ALA A 2 -6.34 27.99 32.01
N GLN A 3 -7.13 28.22 33.06
CA GLN A 3 -7.22 27.31 34.19
C GLN A 3 -7.69 25.95 33.66
N ALA A 4 -6.91 24.89 33.91
CA ALA A 4 -7.30 23.54 33.56
C ALA A 4 -8.46 23.14 34.47
N THR A 5 -9.70 23.38 34.03
CA THR A 5 -10.90 22.89 34.69
C THR A 5 -10.80 21.37 34.81
N ASN A 6 -10.58 20.89 36.03
CA ASN A 6 -10.66 19.47 36.35
C ASN A 6 -12.13 19.11 36.45
N LEU A 7 -12.69 18.64 35.34
CA LEU A 7 -14.02 18.05 35.31
C LEU A 7 -13.96 16.73 36.10
N TYR A 8 -14.86 16.58 37.08
CA TYR A 8 -15.03 15.32 37.77
C TYR A 8 -15.92 14.42 36.91
N LEU A 9 -15.38 13.30 36.44
CA LEU A 9 -16.11 12.31 35.66
C LEU A 9 -16.67 11.23 36.58
N ASP A 10 -17.86 10.72 36.26
CA ASP A 10 -18.43 9.58 36.95
C ASP A 10 -17.57 8.31 36.71
N PRO A 11 -17.07 7.65 37.78
CA PRO A 11 -16.33 6.40 37.66
C PRO A 11 -17.08 5.31 36.88
N GLN A 12 -18.41 5.32 36.86
CA GLN A 12 -19.20 4.33 36.12
C GLN A 12 -18.98 4.41 34.60
N ILE A 13 -18.67 5.60 34.05
CA ILE A 13 -18.38 5.77 32.62
C ILE A 13 -17.14 4.94 32.22
N ARG A 14 -16.15 4.80 33.12
CA ARG A 14 -14.96 3.98 32.88
C ARG A 14 -15.34 2.51 32.70
N ASP A 15 -16.15 1.98 33.62
CA ASP A 15 -16.43 0.55 33.68
C ASP A 15 -17.49 0.13 32.64
N TRP A 16 -18.41 1.02 32.29
CA TRP A 16 -19.52 0.75 31.35
C TRP A 16 -19.28 1.22 29.92
N VAL A 17 -18.35 2.15 29.69
CA VAL A 17 -18.11 2.71 28.35
C VAL A 17 -16.67 2.48 27.90
N LEU A 18 -15.68 2.89 28.71
CA LEU A 18 -14.27 2.81 28.31
C LEU A 18 -13.84 1.36 28.08
N PHE A 19 -14.01 0.51 29.09
CA PHE A 19 -13.57 -0.89 29.04
C PHE A 19 -14.35 -1.70 28.00
N PRO A 20 -15.70 -1.63 27.92
CA PRO A 20 -16.45 -2.36 26.91
C PRO A 20 -16.12 -1.95 25.48
N ILE A 21 -15.93 -0.66 25.19
CA ILE A 21 -15.50 -0.22 23.84
C ILE A 21 -14.17 -0.86 23.46
N THR A 22 -13.18 -0.85 24.37
CA THR A 22 -11.86 -1.46 24.07
C THR A 22 -11.95 -2.96 23.80
N ILE A 23 -12.74 -3.70 24.58
CA ILE A 23 -12.93 -5.14 24.40
C ILE A 23 -13.64 -5.43 23.08
N VAL A 24 -14.73 -4.71 22.79
CA VAL A 24 -15.46 -4.88 21.53
C VAL A 24 -14.54 -4.59 20.34
N MET A 25 -13.67 -3.58 20.42
CA MET A 25 -12.71 -3.30 19.37
C MET A 25 -11.73 -4.46 19.14
N ILE A 26 -11.20 -5.04 20.23
CA ILE A 26 -10.30 -6.19 20.12
C ILE A 26 -11.04 -7.38 19.50
N LEU A 27 -12.22 -7.71 20.00
CA LEU A 27 -13.03 -8.84 19.50
C LEU A 27 -13.44 -8.67 18.03
N VAL A 28 -13.89 -7.47 17.65
CA VAL A 28 -14.26 -7.19 16.25
C VAL A 28 -13.03 -7.22 15.35
N GLY A 29 -11.86 -6.75 15.80
CA GLY A 29 -10.61 -6.87 15.06
C GLY A 29 -10.20 -8.32 14.82
N VAL A 30 -10.31 -9.17 15.85
CA VAL A 30 -10.05 -10.62 15.76
C VAL A 30 -11.07 -11.31 14.84
N LEU A 31 -12.36 -11.01 15.00
CA LEU A 31 -13.43 -11.54 14.15
C LEU A 31 -13.18 -11.16 12.69
N ARG A 32 -12.87 -9.88 12.42
CA ARG A 32 -12.57 -9.37 11.09
C ARG A 32 -11.38 -10.10 10.48
N HIS A 33 -10.33 -10.36 11.25
CA HIS A 33 -9.18 -11.11 10.78
C HIS A 33 -9.57 -12.50 10.28
N TYR A 34 -10.31 -13.26 11.07
CA TYR A 34 -10.76 -14.60 10.68
C TYR A 34 -11.77 -14.58 9.53
N VAL A 35 -12.72 -13.63 9.52
CA VAL A 35 -13.66 -13.45 8.40
C VAL A 35 -12.91 -13.10 7.12
N THR A 36 -11.89 -12.26 7.19
CA THR A 36 -11.08 -11.90 6.01
C THR A 36 -10.27 -13.09 5.51
N GLN A 37 -9.73 -13.92 6.40
CA GLN A 37 -9.08 -15.17 6.00
C GLN A 37 -10.07 -16.14 5.33
N LEU A 38 -11.26 -16.30 5.90
CA LEU A 38 -12.30 -17.18 5.35
C LEU A 38 -12.85 -16.69 4.01
N LEU A 39 -12.95 -15.37 3.83
CA LEU A 39 -13.36 -14.73 2.58
C LEU A 39 -12.22 -14.57 1.58
N GLY A 40 -10.98 -14.79 2.02
CA GLY A 40 -9.80 -14.85 1.17
C GLY A 40 -9.91 -16.04 0.24
N SER A 41 -10.49 -15.84 -0.94
CA SER A 41 -10.48 -16.81 -2.04
C SER A 41 -9.03 -17.24 -2.32
N THR A 42 -8.80 -18.56 -2.47
CA THR A 42 -7.58 -19.09 -3.07
C THR A 42 -7.35 -18.32 -4.37
N PRO A 43 -6.16 -17.73 -4.59
CA PRO A 43 -5.92 -16.89 -5.76
C PRO A 43 -6.35 -17.66 -7.00
N GLN A 44 -7.27 -17.07 -7.77
CA GLN A 44 -7.75 -17.66 -9.02
C GLN A 44 -6.52 -18.06 -9.84
N LYS A 45 -6.47 -19.31 -10.27
CA LYS A 45 -5.32 -19.82 -11.03
C LYS A 45 -5.22 -19.00 -12.31
N ALA A 46 -4.32 -18.02 -12.32
CA ALA A 46 -4.10 -17.17 -13.49
C ALA A 46 -3.73 -18.06 -14.68
N THR A 47 -4.28 -17.74 -15.85
CA THR A 47 -3.98 -18.47 -17.08
C THR A 47 -2.49 -18.36 -17.39
N ARG A 48 -1.88 -19.40 -17.96
CA ARG A 48 -0.43 -19.41 -18.30
C ARG A 48 -0.01 -18.17 -19.11
N ALA A 49 -0.88 -17.70 -20.00
CA ALA A 49 -0.68 -16.49 -20.78
C ALA A 49 -0.60 -15.21 -19.91
N GLN A 50 -1.51 -15.04 -18.93
CA GLN A 50 -1.49 -13.91 -17.98
C GLN A 50 -0.25 -13.95 -17.08
N ILE A 51 0.15 -15.14 -16.63
CA ILE A 51 1.37 -15.29 -15.84
C ILE A 51 2.59 -14.90 -16.68
N ARG A 52 2.63 -15.29 -17.96
CA ARG A 52 3.71 -14.91 -18.88
C ARG A 52 3.81 -13.39 -19.04
N GLU A 53 2.68 -12.71 -19.25
CA GLU A 53 2.63 -11.24 -19.33
C GLU A 53 3.18 -10.58 -18.07
N GLN A 54 2.68 -10.98 -16.90
CA GLN A 54 3.11 -10.41 -15.62
C GLN A 54 4.59 -10.69 -15.33
N ARG A 55 5.06 -11.90 -15.62
CA ARG A 55 6.46 -12.29 -15.39
C ARG A 55 7.41 -11.59 -16.35
N ALA A 56 6.99 -11.30 -17.59
CA ALA A 56 7.79 -10.52 -18.53
C ALA A 56 8.05 -9.10 -18.00
N VAL A 57 7.00 -8.42 -17.50
CA VAL A 57 7.12 -7.09 -16.88
C VAL A 57 7.92 -7.14 -15.58
N ALA A 58 7.68 -8.15 -14.73
CA ALA A 58 8.47 -8.28 -13.49
C ALA A 58 9.96 -8.47 -13.79
N ARG A 59 10.30 -9.25 -14.82
CA ARG A 59 11.68 -9.48 -15.25
C ARG A 59 12.35 -8.20 -15.76
N SER A 60 11.64 -7.39 -16.55
CA SER A 60 12.18 -6.11 -17.02
C SER A 60 12.36 -5.09 -15.90
N GLN A 61 11.43 -5.03 -14.94
CA GLN A 61 11.55 -4.18 -13.76
C GLN A 61 12.77 -4.54 -12.91
N VAL A 62 13.02 -5.84 -12.68
CA VAL A 62 14.21 -6.30 -11.96
C VAL A 62 15.49 -5.95 -12.73
N LEU A 63 15.49 -6.10 -14.05
CA LEU A 63 16.62 -5.73 -14.89
C LEU A 63 16.91 -4.23 -14.79
N ARG A 64 15.88 -3.38 -14.86
CA ARG A 64 15.99 -1.93 -14.73
C ARG A 64 16.49 -1.51 -13.35
N GLN A 65 15.95 -2.09 -12.28
CA GLN A 65 16.38 -1.79 -10.90
C GLN A 65 17.83 -2.20 -10.66
N SER A 66 18.30 -3.26 -11.31
CA SER A 66 19.68 -3.72 -11.19
C SER A 66 20.64 -3.07 -12.19
N ALA A 67 20.19 -2.22 -13.11
CA ALA A 67 21.03 -1.66 -14.18
C ALA A 67 22.23 -0.86 -13.64
N THR A 68 22.03 -0.02 -12.62
CA THR A 68 23.10 0.85 -12.06
C THR A 68 24.21 0.08 -11.34
N LYS A 69 23.95 -1.13 -10.86
CA LYS A 69 24.94 -2.02 -10.22
C LYS A 69 24.60 -3.46 -10.53
N SER A 70 24.70 -3.81 -11.81
CA SER A 70 24.22 -5.12 -12.26
C SER A 70 25.23 -6.21 -11.90
N PRO A 71 24.81 -7.32 -11.27
CA PRO A 71 25.69 -8.47 -11.07
C PRO A 71 25.96 -9.21 -12.40
N ILE A 72 25.23 -8.90 -13.46
CA ILE A 72 25.25 -9.62 -14.73
C ILE A 72 26.34 -9.03 -15.64
N PRO A 73 27.20 -9.85 -16.29
CA PRO A 73 28.18 -9.38 -17.27
C PRO A 73 27.54 -8.65 -18.47
N PRO A 74 28.29 -7.75 -19.14
CA PRO A 74 27.74 -6.87 -20.18
C PRO A 74 27.13 -7.61 -21.37
N ALA A 75 27.74 -8.73 -21.80
CA ALA A 75 27.23 -9.54 -22.90
C ALA A 75 25.85 -10.13 -22.56
N HIS A 76 25.69 -10.66 -21.35
CA HIS A 76 24.43 -11.26 -20.90
C HIS A 76 23.36 -10.21 -20.66
N TYR A 77 23.70 -9.09 -20.01
CA TYR A 77 22.76 -8.01 -19.76
C TYR A 77 22.16 -7.47 -21.06
N ARG A 78 23.00 -7.17 -22.06
CA ARG A 78 22.56 -6.69 -23.38
C ARG A 78 21.70 -7.73 -24.10
N SER A 79 22.08 -9.01 -24.07
CA SER A 79 21.30 -10.08 -24.71
C SER A 79 19.90 -10.26 -24.08
N ILE A 80 19.79 -10.07 -22.75
CA ILE A 80 18.51 -10.16 -22.05
C ILE A 80 17.66 -8.92 -22.32
N SER A 81 18.27 -7.73 -22.32
CA SER A 81 17.57 -6.49 -22.64
C SER A 81 17.02 -6.52 -24.07
N SER A 82 17.84 -6.89 -25.06
CA SER A 82 17.41 -6.97 -26.46
C SER A 82 16.30 -8.01 -26.65
N TYR A 83 16.42 -9.20 -26.04
CA TYR A 83 15.37 -10.22 -26.08
C TYR A 83 14.03 -9.71 -25.49
N LEU A 84 14.08 -8.95 -24.39
CA LEU A 84 12.88 -8.37 -23.79
C LEU A 84 12.31 -7.23 -24.63
N GLN A 85 13.14 -6.34 -25.15
CA GLN A 85 12.75 -5.25 -26.05
C GLN A 85 12.09 -5.79 -27.33
N ASP A 86 12.67 -6.82 -27.94
CA ASP A 86 12.15 -7.49 -29.13
C ASP A 86 10.81 -8.18 -28.81
N GLY A 87 10.71 -8.88 -27.67
CA GLY A 87 9.47 -9.54 -27.28
C GLY A 87 8.35 -8.58 -26.86
N PHE A 88 8.68 -7.40 -26.31
CA PHE A 88 7.72 -6.33 -26.07
C PHE A 88 7.29 -5.64 -27.36
N ALA A 89 8.20 -5.43 -28.31
CA ALA A 89 7.89 -4.85 -29.62
C ALA A 89 7.04 -5.79 -30.49
N ALA A 90 7.36 -7.08 -30.50
CA ALA A 90 6.62 -8.10 -31.24
C ALA A 90 5.31 -8.52 -30.55
N GLY A 91 5.09 -8.12 -29.29
CA GLY A 91 3.90 -8.49 -28.52
C GLY A 91 3.81 -10.00 -28.21
N THR A 92 4.91 -10.74 -28.29
CA THR A 92 4.93 -12.21 -28.07
C THR A 92 4.55 -12.59 -26.64
N PHE A 93 4.73 -11.66 -25.69
CA PHE A 93 4.37 -11.84 -24.30
C PHE A 93 2.91 -11.56 -24.00
N LEU A 94 2.18 -10.82 -24.86
CA LEU A 94 0.76 -10.48 -24.65
C LEU A 94 -0.11 -11.75 -24.59
N LYS A 95 -1.17 -11.70 -23.79
CA LYS A 95 -2.13 -12.81 -23.67
C LYS A 95 -2.95 -13.00 -24.93
N ASP A 96 -3.20 -11.91 -25.67
CA ASP A 96 -4.00 -11.91 -26.89
C ASP A 96 -3.17 -12.20 -28.16
N GLY A 97 -1.86 -12.44 -28.00
CA GLY A 97 -0.92 -12.68 -29.11
C GLY A 97 -0.33 -11.38 -29.69
N PRO A 98 0.49 -11.48 -30.77
CA PRO A 98 1.08 -10.31 -31.42
C PRO A 98 -0.03 -9.33 -31.84
N PRO A 99 0.16 -8.01 -31.68
CA PRO A 99 -0.82 -7.03 -32.10
C PRO A 99 -1.02 -7.16 -33.60
N SER A 100 -2.17 -7.72 -33.99
CA SER A 100 -2.63 -7.62 -35.37
C SER A 100 -3.06 -6.18 -35.61
N ASP A 101 -2.89 -5.68 -36.84
CA ASP A 101 -3.07 -4.28 -37.28
C ASP A 101 -4.44 -3.62 -36.98
N LYS A 102 -5.33 -4.32 -36.26
CA LYS A 102 -6.62 -3.84 -35.77
C LYS A 102 -6.56 -3.21 -34.37
N GLU A 103 -5.40 -3.22 -33.69
CA GLU A 103 -5.24 -2.66 -32.33
C GLU A 103 -4.79 -1.19 -32.30
N ASN A 104 -4.76 -0.50 -33.44
CA ASN A 104 -4.66 0.97 -33.51
C ASN A 104 -6.01 1.69 -33.28
N ALA A 105 -7.04 0.98 -32.84
CA ALA A 105 -8.35 1.54 -32.53
C ALA A 105 -8.43 2.02 -31.07
N GLY A 106 -7.77 3.14 -30.78
CA GLY A 106 -8.04 3.95 -29.59
C GLY A 106 -7.72 3.30 -28.23
N PRO A 107 -7.79 4.08 -27.13
CA PRO A 107 -7.76 3.49 -25.80
C PRO A 107 -8.95 2.54 -25.66
N LYS A 108 -8.70 1.22 -25.51
CA LYS A 108 -9.73 0.27 -25.05
C LYS A 108 -10.36 0.89 -23.81
N ASN A 109 -11.65 1.22 -23.92
CA ASN A 109 -12.33 1.99 -22.90
C ASN A 109 -12.38 1.15 -21.61
N PRO A 110 -12.27 1.78 -20.41
CA PRO A 110 -12.42 1.08 -19.13
C PRO A 110 -13.72 0.27 -19.01
N LEU A 111 -14.73 0.59 -19.84
CA LEU A 111 -16.01 -0.10 -19.94
C LEU A 111 -15.93 -1.48 -20.63
N GLU A 112 -14.96 -1.70 -21.53
CA GLU A 112 -14.75 -2.99 -22.20
C GLU A 112 -14.08 -3.98 -21.25
N ALA A 113 -13.17 -3.51 -20.39
CA ALA A 113 -12.63 -4.29 -19.27
C ALA A 113 -13.70 -4.63 -18.21
N LEU A 114 -14.85 -3.94 -18.21
CA LEU A 114 -16.02 -4.28 -17.39
C LEU A 114 -16.98 -5.26 -18.07
N SER A 115 -16.84 -5.47 -19.39
CA SER A 115 -17.67 -6.40 -20.16
C SER A 115 -17.12 -7.82 -20.20
N ASP A 116 -15.86 -8.01 -19.78
CA ASP A 116 -15.20 -9.31 -19.72
C ASP A 116 -15.56 -10.01 -18.38
N PRO A 117 -16.31 -11.14 -18.37
CA PRO A 117 -16.83 -11.76 -17.15
C PRO A 117 -15.75 -12.06 -16.09
N SER A 118 -14.54 -12.39 -16.53
CA SER A 118 -13.40 -12.67 -15.62
C SER A 118 -12.82 -11.40 -14.99
N ALA A 119 -12.86 -10.27 -15.69
CA ALA A 119 -12.41 -8.99 -15.14
C ALA A 119 -13.44 -8.44 -14.15
N MET A 120 -14.73 -8.61 -14.42
CA MET A 120 -15.80 -8.27 -13.48
C MET A 120 -15.74 -9.15 -12.21
N ASP A 121 -15.47 -10.45 -12.33
CA ASP A 121 -15.27 -11.33 -11.17
C ASP A 121 -14.07 -10.87 -10.32
N SER A 122 -12.95 -10.52 -10.95
CA SER A 122 -11.77 -9.99 -10.24
C SER A 122 -12.04 -8.63 -9.57
N MET A 123 -12.87 -7.79 -10.20
CA MET A 123 -13.32 -6.51 -9.66
C MET A 123 -14.24 -6.73 -8.47
N MET A 124 -15.19 -7.67 -8.58
CA MET A 124 -16.14 -7.98 -7.52
C MET A 124 -15.43 -8.60 -6.32
N ASP A 125 -14.43 -9.45 -6.53
CA ASP A 125 -13.57 -9.96 -5.46
C ASP A 125 -12.76 -8.84 -4.79
N GLY A 126 -12.24 -7.88 -5.56
CA GLY A 126 -11.58 -6.68 -5.03
C GLY A 126 -12.54 -5.79 -4.22
N MET A 127 -13.74 -5.56 -4.74
CA MET A 127 -14.79 -4.78 -4.09
C MET A 127 -15.30 -5.46 -2.82
N LYS A 128 -15.48 -6.79 -2.85
CA LYS A 128 -15.86 -7.59 -1.69
C LYS A 128 -14.79 -7.51 -0.61
N LYS A 129 -13.50 -7.64 -0.98
CA LYS A 129 -12.38 -7.47 -0.03
C LYS A 129 -12.35 -6.05 0.55
N GLN A 130 -12.56 -5.01 -0.26
CA GLN A 130 -12.65 -3.63 0.23
C GLN A 130 -13.88 -3.41 1.13
N ALA A 131 -15.02 -4.01 0.81
CA ALA A 131 -16.24 -3.90 1.61
C ALA A 131 -16.08 -4.59 2.97
N VAL A 132 -15.44 -5.77 3.02
CA VAL A 132 -15.12 -6.47 4.28
C VAL A 132 -14.19 -5.64 5.17
N MET A 133 -13.35 -4.79 4.57
CA MET A 133 -12.51 -3.85 5.31
C MET A 133 -13.25 -2.59 5.77
N MET A 134 -14.19 -2.06 4.97
CA MET A 134 -14.87 -0.78 5.25
C MET A 134 -16.13 -0.93 6.12
N VAL A 135 -16.92 -1.98 5.90
CA VAL A 135 -18.23 -2.16 6.56
C VAL A 135 -18.10 -2.23 8.08
N PRO A 136 -17.18 -3.01 8.67
CA PRO A 136 -17.04 -3.07 10.13
C PRO A 136 -16.71 -1.70 10.74
N GLN A 137 -15.86 -0.94 10.06
CA GLN A 137 -15.44 0.40 10.49
C GLN A 137 -16.61 1.39 10.56
N MET A 138 -17.48 1.38 9.54
CA MET A 138 -18.66 2.24 9.48
C MET A 138 -19.72 1.81 10.50
N VAL A 139 -19.98 0.51 10.64
CA VAL A 139 -20.96 -0.03 11.58
C VAL A 139 -20.57 0.30 13.02
N ILE A 140 -19.31 0.10 13.40
CA ILE A 140 -18.82 0.44 14.73
C ILE A 140 -18.93 1.95 14.97
N MET A 141 -18.52 2.77 14.00
CA MET A 141 -18.58 4.22 14.13
C MET A 141 -20.02 4.71 14.35
N GLY A 142 -21.00 4.11 13.65
CA GLY A 142 -22.43 4.37 13.85
C GLY A 142 -22.94 3.85 15.20
N TRP A 143 -22.55 2.65 15.61
CA TRP A 143 -22.93 2.05 16.89
C TRP A 143 -22.45 2.90 18.08
N ILE A 144 -21.19 3.36 18.07
CA ILE A 144 -20.64 4.21 19.13
C ILE A 144 -21.35 5.56 19.16
N ASN A 145 -21.67 6.13 17.99
CA ASN A 145 -22.39 7.39 17.92
C ASN A 145 -23.84 7.27 18.43
N PHE A 146 -24.52 6.14 18.20
CA PHE A 146 -25.89 5.92 18.68
C PHE A 146 -25.95 5.65 20.20
N PHE A 147 -25.09 4.76 20.72
CA PHE A 147 -25.16 4.32 22.13
C PHE A 147 -24.36 5.20 23.09
N PHE A 148 -23.33 5.90 22.64
CA PHE A 148 -22.37 6.58 23.51
C PHE A 148 -22.16 8.07 23.16
N GLN A 149 -23.18 8.78 22.68
CA GLN A 149 -23.09 10.23 22.43
C GLN A 149 -23.44 11.08 23.66
N GLY A 150 -23.04 12.36 23.64
CA GLY A 150 -23.51 13.36 24.60
C GLY A 150 -22.68 13.53 25.87
N PHE A 151 -21.59 12.77 26.05
CA PHE A 151 -20.75 12.86 27.24
C PHE A 151 -19.25 12.80 26.93
N VAL A 152 -18.47 13.29 27.89
CA VAL A 152 -17.00 13.29 27.88
C VAL A 152 -16.51 12.01 28.56
N LEU A 153 -15.51 11.36 27.97
CA LEU A 153 -15.09 10.03 28.39
C LEU A 153 -13.77 10.05 29.18
N ILE A 154 -12.75 10.71 28.64
CA ILE A 154 -11.42 10.78 29.27
C ILE A 154 -10.70 12.09 28.93
N LYS A 155 -9.76 12.47 29.80
CA LYS A 155 -8.80 13.55 29.58
C LYS A 155 -7.46 12.98 29.12
N LEU A 156 -6.97 13.42 27.97
CA LEU A 156 -5.65 13.01 27.49
C LEU A 156 -4.51 13.74 28.24
N PRO A 157 -3.40 13.05 28.55
CA PRO A 157 -2.30 13.62 29.32
C PRO A 157 -1.35 14.53 28.52
N PHE A 158 -1.59 14.71 27.21
CA PHE A 158 -0.76 15.52 26.32
C PHE A 158 -1.57 16.69 25.71
N PRO A 159 -0.93 17.83 25.42
CA PRO A 159 -1.57 18.96 24.77
C PRO A 159 -1.92 18.61 23.31
N LEU A 160 -3.15 18.95 22.89
CA LEU A 160 -3.61 18.80 21.51
C LEU A 160 -3.86 20.17 20.87
N THR A 161 -3.67 20.24 19.56
CA THR A 161 -3.97 21.45 18.77
C THR A 161 -5.48 21.59 18.55
N THR A 162 -5.96 22.83 18.42
CA THR A 162 -7.38 23.16 18.20
C THR A 162 -7.96 22.57 16.90
N GLY A 163 -7.12 22.21 15.93
CA GLY A 163 -7.55 21.55 14.69
C GLY A 163 -8.20 20.18 14.92
N PHE A 164 -7.86 19.49 16.02
CA PHE A 164 -8.49 18.21 16.36
C PHE A 164 -9.82 18.37 17.12
N LYS A 165 -10.20 19.58 17.53
CA LYS A 165 -11.37 19.81 18.39
C LYS A 165 -12.68 19.33 17.78
N SER A 166 -12.94 19.67 16.51
CA SER A 166 -14.15 19.25 15.80
C SER A 166 -14.26 17.72 15.63
N MET A 167 -13.12 17.03 15.59
CA MET A 167 -13.04 15.58 15.47
C MET A 167 -13.17 14.88 16.83
N LEU A 168 -12.52 15.44 17.86
CA LEU A 168 -12.44 14.86 19.20
C LEU A 168 -13.65 15.16 20.08
N GLN A 169 -14.34 16.27 19.84
CA GLN A 169 -15.53 16.66 20.62
C GLN A 169 -16.82 16.47 19.83
N ARG A 170 -16.78 15.72 18.73
CA ARG A 170 -17.99 15.40 17.97
C ARG A 170 -18.99 14.67 18.87
N GLY A 171 -20.17 15.25 19.04
CA GLY A 171 -21.23 14.74 19.92
C GLY A 171 -21.23 15.32 21.34
N VAL A 172 -20.39 16.31 21.65
CA VAL A 172 -20.42 17.08 22.90
C VAL A 172 -20.61 18.56 22.57
N ASP A 173 -21.71 19.16 23.03
CA ASP A 173 -22.06 20.53 22.69
C ASP A 173 -21.42 21.57 23.64
N ALA A 174 -20.09 21.52 23.77
CA ALA A 174 -19.33 22.37 24.68
C ALA A 174 -18.19 23.10 23.95
N GLN A 175 -18.49 24.30 23.42
CA GLN A 175 -17.56 25.09 22.59
C GLN A 175 -16.34 25.64 23.36
N ASP A 176 -16.43 25.79 24.68
CA ASP A 176 -15.35 26.33 25.53
C ASP A 176 -14.50 25.26 26.22
N MET A 177 -14.78 23.97 25.94
CA MET A 177 -14.07 22.86 26.57
C MET A 177 -12.66 22.67 25.98
N ASP A 178 -11.68 22.38 26.85
CA ASP A 178 -10.30 22.04 26.45
C ASP A 178 -10.27 20.82 25.53
N VAL A 179 -9.43 20.86 24.49
CA VAL A 179 -9.30 19.84 23.43
C VAL A 179 -8.79 18.51 23.99
N ARG A 180 -8.21 18.51 25.20
CA ARG A 180 -7.79 17.30 25.92
C ARG A 180 -8.95 16.44 26.38
N TRP A 181 -10.16 16.99 26.47
CA TRP A 181 -11.37 16.23 26.80
C TRP A 181 -11.94 15.60 25.54
N VAL A 182 -12.04 14.28 25.56
CA VAL A 182 -12.29 13.45 24.38
C VAL A 182 -13.65 12.75 24.53
N SER A 183 -14.41 12.71 23.43
CA SER A 183 -15.68 11.99 23.35
C SER A 183 -15.46 10.48 23.13
N SER A 184 -16.52 9.69 23.29
CA SER A 184 -16.52 8.25 22.99
C SER A 184 -16.05 7.92 21.56
N LEU A 185 -16.44 8.74 20.59
CA LEU A 185 -16.08 8.55 19.18
C LEU A 185 -14.58 8.69 18.96
N SER A 186 -13.96 9.66 19.62
CA SER A 186 -12.53 9.86 19.46
C SER A 186 -11.71 8.92 20.32
N TRP A 187 -12.24 8.42 21.43
CA TRP A 187 -11.68 7.24 22.10
C TRP A 187 -11.65 6.03 21.16
N TYR A 188 -12.69 5.82 20.35
CA TYR A 188 -12.68 4.80 19.31
C TYR A 188 -11.61 5.03 18.25
N ILE A 189 -11.48 6.25 17.73
CA ILE A 189 -10.44 6.60 16.75
C ILE A 189 -9.04 6.37 17.33
N LEU A 190 -8.82 6.68 18.61
CA LEU A 190 -7.56 6.39 19.29
C LEU A 190 -7.30 4.88 19.38
N ASN A 191 -8.31 4.08 19.73
CA ASN A 191 -8.19 2.62 19.74
C ASN A 191 -7.93 2.05 18.34
N LEU A 192 -8.55 2.63 17.31
CA LEU A 192 -8.38 2.19 15.93
C LEU A 192 -6.92 2.25 15.46
N PHE A 193 -6.20 3.31 15.84
CA PHE A 193 -4.78 3.46 15.49
C PHE A 193 -3.86 2.80 16.53
N GLY A 194 -4.22 2.85 17.82
CA GLY A 194 -3.39 2.34 18.92
C GLY A 194 -3.38 0.82 19.05
N LEU A 195 -4.47 0.14 18.69
CA LEU A 195 -4.59 -1.32 18.84
C LEU A 195 -3.79 -2.11 17.78
N ASN A 196 -3.22 -1.46 16.77
CA ASN A 196 -2.38 -2.15 15.77
C ASN A 196 -1.23 -2.93 16.42
N GLY A 197 -0.54 -2.34 17.40
CA GLY A 197 0.51 -3.02 18.16
C GLY A 197 -0.01 -4.27 18.89
N VAL A 198 -1.21 -4.19 19.46
CA VAL A 198 -1.88 -5.31 20.14
C VAL A 198 -2.26 -6.40 19.14
N TYR A 199 -2.84 -6.03 17.98
CA TYR A 199 -3.17 -6.99 16.93
C TYR A 199 -1.93 -7.68 16.36
N ARG A 200 -0.80 -6.97 16.21
CA ARG A 200 0.48 -7.59 15.78
C ARG A 200 1.00 -8.61 16.78
N LEU A 201 0.82 -8.37 18.08
CA LEU A 201 1.21 -9.31 19.12
C LEU A 201 0.28 -10.53 19.17
N LEU A 202 -1.02 -10.31 18.99
CA LEU A 202 -2.06 -11.35 19.16
C LEU A 202 -2.23 -12.22 17.90
N LEU A 203 -2.14 -11.61 16.71
CA LEU A 203 -2.47 -12.24 15.41
C LEU A 203 -1.25 -12.32 14.46
N GLY A 204 -0.11 -11.75 14.82
CA GLY A 204 1.10 -11.70 13.99
C GLY A 204 1.18 -10.49 13.04
N GLY A 205 2.28 -10.42 12.28
CA GLY A 205 2.62 -9.26 11.44
C GLY A 205 1.75 -9.05 10.19
N GLU A 206 1.16 -10.12 9.65
CA GLU A 206 0.28 -10.08 8.46
C GLU A 206 -1.21 -10.13 8.85
N ASN A 207 -1.60 -9.37 9.88
CA ASN A 207 -2.98 -9.40 10.33
C ASN A 207 -3.89 -8.49 9.46
N ALA A 208 -5.04 -9.03 9.06
CA ALA A 208 -6.13 -8.24 8.47
C ALA A 208 -6.90 -7.37 9.49
N ALA A 209 -6.44 -7.29 10.76
CA ALA A 209 -7.02 -6.49 11.83
C ALA A 209 -6.48 -5.03 11.85
N ASP A 210 -5.50 -4.71 11.01
CA ASP A 210 -4.99 -3.35 10.84
C ASP A 210 -5.98 -2.41 10.12
N SER A 211 -6.72 -1.64 10.91
CA SER A 211 -7.67 -0.62 10.44
C SER A 211 -7.01 0.63 9.84
N ALA A 212 -5.74 0.91 10.20
CA ALA A 212 -5.01 2.05 9.65
C ALA A 212 -4.61 1.77 8.20
N GLN A 213 -4.13 0.55 7.93
CA GLN A 213 -3.87 0.07 6.58
C GLN A 213 -5.13 0.08 5.72
N SER A 214 -6.29 -0.34 6.25
CA SER A 214 -7.55 -0.31 5.50
C SER A 214 -8.04 1.10 5.21
N MET A 215 -7.81 2.07 6.11
CA MET A 215 -8.13 3.46 5.82
C MET A 215 -7.20 4.05 4.77
N ALA A 216 -5.89 3.79 4.83
CA ALA A 216 -4.93 4.23 3.80
C ALA A 216 -5.22 3.61 2.42
N GLN A 217 -5.83 2.43 2.37
CA GLN A 217 -6.24 1.75 1.15
C GLN A 217 -7.69 2.07 0.72
N SER A 218 -8.46 2.80 1.54
CA SER A 218 -9.81 3.21 1.18
C SER A 218 -9.76 4.36 0.16
N PRO A 219 -10.62 4.38 -0.87
CA PRO A 219 -10.75 5.52 -1.78
C PRO A 219 -11.03 6.85 -1.07
N PHE A 220 -11.55 6.79 0.16
CA PHE A 220 -11.83 7.96 1.00
C PHE A 220 -10.66 8.41 1.88
N GLY A 221 -9.59 7.61 1.98
CA GLY A 221 -8.50 7.79 2.94
C GLY A 221 -7.20 8.31 2.33
N MET A 222 -7.27 9.18 1.32
CA MET A 222 -6.21 10.14 0.99
C MET A 222 -6.77 11.08 -0.08
N GLY A 223 -6.78 12.38 0.16
CA GLY A 223 -7.11 13.40 -0.85
C GLY A 223 -6.08 13.53 -1.97
N ASN A 224 -5.63 12.41 -2.55
CA ASN A 224 -4.67 12.38 -3.63
C ASN A 224 -5.33 11.78 -4.89
N PRO A 225 -5.83 12.62 -5.83
CA PRO A 225 -6.35 12.19 -7.13
C PRO A 225 -5.32 11.52 -8.07
N GLY A 226 -4.12 11.21 -7.57
CA GLY A 226 -3.02 10.63 -8.35
C GLY A 226 -2.58 9.22 -7.93
N ALA A 227 -3.14 8.66 -6.85
CA ALA A 227 -2.88 7.27 -6.46
C ALA A 227 -4.00 6.39 -7.03
N ALA A 228 -3.83 5.99 -8.29
CA ALA A 228 -4.73 5.07 -8.97
C ALA A 228 -4.98 3.82 -8.09
N PRO A 229 -6.22 3.30 -8.06
CA PRO A 229 -6.48 1.97 -7.52
C PRO A 229 -5.59 0.96 -8.22
N SER A 230 -5.21 -0.08 -7.49
CA SER A 230 -4.48 -1.25 -7.99
C SER A 230 -4.99 -1.73 -9.38
N PRO A 231 -4.10 -2.27 -10.23
CA PRO A 231 -4.20 -2.24 -11.69
C PRO A 231 -5.28 -3.19 -12.21
N LEU A 232 -6.53 -2.73 -12.23
CA LEU A 232 -7.56 -3.36 -13.03
C LEU A 232 -7.60 -2.67 -14.40
N GLY A 233 -7.13 -3.41 -15.42
CA GLY A 233 -7.37 -3.05 -16.82
C GLY A 233 -6.47 -1.97 -17.39
N GLN A 234 -5.24 -1.80 -16.91
CA GLN A 234 -4.25 -1.13 -17.76
C GLN A 234 -4.00 -1.98 -19.01
N ASP A 235 -4.13 -1.36 -20.17
CA ASP A 235 -3.84 -1.97 -21.45
C ASP A 235 -2.36 -2.43 -21.47
N MET A 236 -2.12 -3.75 -21.38
CA MET A 236 -0.79 -4.34 -21.24
C MET A 236 0.13 -3.95 -22.42
N ASN A 237 -0.46 -3.68 -23.59
CA ASN A 237 0.28 -3.20 -24.76
C ASN A 237 0.92 -1.82 -24.49
N LYS A 238 0.21 -0.91 -23.81
CA LYS A 238 0.79 0.39 -23.40
C LYS A 238 1.86 0.23 -22.34
N ILE A 239 1.67 -0.69 -21.39
CA ILE A 239 2.71 -0.98 -20.39
C ILE A 239 3.96 -1.52 -21.08
N PHE A 240 3.83 -2.44 -22.04
CA PHE A 240 4.98 -3.02 -22.73
C PHE A 240 5.74 -1.99 -23.58
N LYS A 241 5.03 -1.04 -24.21
CA LYS A 241 5.65 0.10 -24.90
C LYS A 241 6.44 0.97 -23.92
N GLY A 242 5.82 1.39 -22.80
CA GLY A 242 6.52 2.19 -21.80
C GLY A 242 7.68 1.43 -21.14
N GLU A 243 7.55 0.11 -20.98
CA GLU A 243 8.59 -0.73 -20.40
C GLU A 243 9.77 -0.93 -21.35
N LYS A 244 9.52 -1.00 -22.67
CA LYS A 244 10.56 -0.97 -23.70
C LYS A 244 11.38 0.32 -23.62
N ASP A 245 10.73 1.48 -23.59
CA ASP A 245 11.40 2.78 -23.52
C ASP A 245 12.22 2.90 -22.22
N ASN A 246 11.66 2.40 -21.10
CA ASN A 246 12.36 2.37 -19.83
C ASN A 246 13.57 1.41 -19.82
N LEU A 247 13.51 0.29 -20.54
CA LEU A 247 14.63 -0.63 -20.70
C LEU A 247 15.74 -0.02 -21.55
N GLU A 248 15.40 0.69 -22.62
CA GLU A 248 16.38 1.40 -23.45
C GLU A 248 17.12 2.47 -22.63
N LEU A 249 16.40 3.21 -21.78
CA LEU A 249 17.02 4.13 -20.83
C LEU A 249 17.92 3.41 -19.81
N ALA A 250 17.48 2.25 -19.30
CA ALA A 250 18.24 1.45 -18.35
C ALA A 250 19.54 0.88 -18.94
N ASP A 251 19.54 0.53 -20.23
CA ASP A 251 20.72 0.07 -20.94
C ASP A 251 21.81 1.17 -21.00
N GLY A 252 21.41 2.44 -21.13
CA GLY A 252 22.34 3.57 -21.04
C GLY A 252 22.92 3.79 -19.64
N LEU A 253 22.21 3.37 -18.59
CA LEU A 253 22.62 3.47 -17.18
C LEU A 253 23.34 2.22 -16.67
N TYR A 254 23.57 1.23 -17.55
CA TYR A 254 24.18 -0.03 -17.17
C TYR A 254 25.62 0.14 -16.69
N VAL A 255 25.89 -0.32 -15.46
CA VAL A 255 27.24 -0.44 -14.92
C VAL A 255 27.41 -1.82 -14.33
N TRP A 256 28.46 -2.51 -14.77
CA TRP A 256 28.76 -3.85 -14.29
C TRP A 256 29.34 -3.78 -12.87
N ALA A 257 28.66 -4.41 -11.92
CA ALA A 257 29.09 -4.41 -10.53
C ALA A 257 30.45 -5.08 -10.33
N CYS A 258 30.84 -6.02 -11.20
CA CYS A 258 32.13 -6.70 -11.09
C CYS A 258 33.31 -5.92 -11.71
N ASP A 259 33.06 -4.81 -12.42
CA ASP A 259 34.13 -4.01 -13.00
C ASP A 259 35.00 -3.38 -11.90
N GLY A 260 36.30 -3.65 -11.91
CA GLY A 260 37.24 -3.24 -10.86
C GLY A 260 36.89 -3.79 -9.47
N VAL A 261 36.29 -4.98 -9.36
CA VAL A 261 36.09 -5.64 -8.05
C VAL A 261 37.40 -6.04 -7.42
N GLU A 262 38.36 -6.49 -8.23
CA GLU A 262 39.68 -6.92 -7.81
C GLU A 262 40.39 -5.77 -7.08
N ASP A 263 40.43 -4.59 -7.69
CA ASP A 263 41.05 -3.39 -7.11
C ASP A 263 40.33 -2.95 -5.83
N ARG A 264 38.98 -2.98 -5.82
CA ARG A 264 38.19 -2.61 -4.63
C ARG A 264 38.38 -3.57 -3.46
N ILE A 265 38.48 -4.88 -3.74
CA ILE A 265 38.74 -5.90 -2.73
C ILE A 265 40.16 -5.76 -2.20
N LEU A 266 41.15 -5.62 -3.08
CA LEU A 266 42.55 -5.46 -2.69
C LEU A 266 42.79 -4.16 -1.90
N ALA A 267 42.09 -3.08 -2.23
CA ALA A 267 42.07 -1.84 -1.45
C ALA A 267 41.43 -2.04 -0.06
N LYS A 268 40.29 -2.76 0.02
CA LYS A 268 39.60 -3.04 1.29
C LYS A 268 40.46 -3.86 2.25
N TYR A 269 41.28 -4.78 1.74
CA TYR A 269 42.16 -5.63 2.54
C TYR A 269 43.62 -5.12 2.61
N GLY A 270 43.88 -3.87 2.18
CA GLY A 270 45.19 -3.21 2.34
C GLY A 270 46.34 -3.84 1.54
N ARG A 271 46.03 -4.61 0.48
CA ARG A 271 47.03 -5.26 -0.38
C ARG A 271 47.38 -4.46 -1.64
N LEU A 272 46.65 -3.38 -1.92
CA LEU A 272 47.03 -2.38 -2.92
C LEU A 272 47.61 -1.14 -2.21
N SER A 273 48.86 -0.79 -2.51
CA SER A 273 49.42 0.52 -2.17
C SER A 273 48.76 1.58 -3.05
N ALA A 274 48.40 2.74 -2.49
CA ALA A 274 47.79 3.86 -3.19
C ALA A 274 48.76 4.49 -4.20
N THR A 275 48.98 3.84 -5.35
CA THR A 275 49.80 4.38 -6.44
C THR A 275 49.15 3.99 -7.76
N ASN A 276 48.24 4.85 -8.26
CA ASN A 276 47.91 5.10 -9.68
C ASN A 276 46.55 5.81 -9.87
N GLU A 277 46.25 6.87 -9.11
CA GLU A 277 45.10 7.75 -9.41
C GLU A 277 45.40 8.83 -10.49
N VAL A 278 46.56 8.82 -11.14
CA VAL A 278 47.02 9.96 -11.95
C VAL A 278 46.76 9.83 -13.48
N HIS A 279 46.07 8.80 -13.99
CA HIS A 279 45.95 8.67 -15.46
C HIS A 279 44.60 8.33 -16.10
N LYS A 280 43.46 8.53 -15.41
CA LYS A 280 42.14 8.33 -16.05
C LYS A 280 41.13 9.46 -15.87
N LYS A 281 41.62 10.71 -15.77
CA LYS A 281 40.85 11.95 -16.00
C LYS A 281 41.42 12.69 -17.21
N SER A 282 41.32 12.11 -18.40
CA SER A 282 41.47 12.83 -19.68
C SER A 282 41.12 11.89 -20.84
N ARG A 283 39.84 11.86 -21.19
CA ARG A 283 39.24 11.81 -22.55
C ARG A 283 37.86 11.15 -22.48
#